data_AF-A0A936LSY7-F1
#
_entry.id   AF-A0A936LSY7-F1
#
_cell.length_a   1.000
_cell.length_b   1.000
_cell.length_c   1.000
_cell.angle_alpha   90.00
_cell.angle_beta   90.00
_cell.angle_gamma   90.00
#
_symmetry.space_group_name_H-M   'P 1'
#
loop_
_entity.id
_entity.type
_entity.pdbx_description
1 polymer ?
#
loop_
_entity_poly.entity_id
_entity_poly.type
_entity_poly.pdbx_seq_one_letter_code
_entity_poly.pdbx_strand_id
1 'polypeptide(L)'
;MSPKTKFSITTIWILFSRFYDAYCTYKYTPNLSKEANPLVTMLGMSWTPLIITIGLLTVYTIYVYSIRVFKPIDLFPSEKEYSFGYFLGYTYLGHKEPWTSIFYKFPKDIHRFNQWMGLTLPQCVAFAGIVSTAMWLLINYTQAYKEMHSATLVYSILIVGCIVINYHYSKKMYRTYLNSTNVISKDPHC
;
A
#
# COMPACT_ATOMS: atom_id res chain seq x y z
N MET A 1 -7.06 -18.06 -7.01
CA MET A 1 -5.82 -17.75 -7.76
C MET A 1 -4.62 -18.25 -6.95
N SER A 2 -3.65 -18.90 -7.60
CA SER A 2 -2.47 -19.41 -6.91
C SER A 2 -1.60 -18.27 -6.35
N PRO A 3 -0.79 -18.51 -5.29
CA PRO A 3 0.15 -17.51 -4.77
C PRO A 3 1.10 -16.97 -5.84
N LYS A 4 1.63 -17.86 -6.70
CA LYS A 4 2.53 -17.50 -7.81
C LYS A 4 1.84 -16.56 -8.79
N THR A 5 0.65 -16.91 -9.26
CA THR A 5 -0.12 -16.07 -10.20
C THR A 5 -0.46 -14.71 -9.59
N LYS A 6 -0.89 -14.69 -8.32
CA LYS A 6 -1.19 -13.45 -7.59
C LYS A 6 0.04 -12.55 -7.51
N PHE A 7 1.18 -13.12 -7.14
CA PHE A 7 2.45 -12.42 -7.06
C PHE A 7 2.84 -11.84 -8.41
N SER A 8 2.90 -12.68 -9.46
CA SER A 8 3.30 -12.27 -10.80
C SER A 8 2.45 -11.14 -11.35
N ILE A 9 1.12 -11.25 -11.31
CA ILE A 9 0.23 -10.21 -11.86
C ILE A 9 0.41 -8.88 -11.14
N THR A 10 0.46 -8.90 -9.80
CA THR A 10 0.61 -7.67 -9.02
C THR A 10 1.98 -7.03 -9.25
N THR A 11 3.05 -7.83 -9.29
CA THR A 11 4.41 -7.34 -9.53
C THR A 11 4.55 -6.76 -10.93
N ILE A 12 4.02 -7.44 -11.96
CA ILE A 12 3.99 -6.92 -13.34
C ILE A 12 3.25 -5.59 -13.39
N TRP A 13 2.08 -5.51 -12.74
CA TRP A 13 1.30 -4.27 -12.69
C TRP A 13 2.04 -3.11 -12.00
N ILE A 14 2.68 -3.38 -10.86
CA ILE A 14 3.47 -2.37 -10.14
C ILE A 14 4.62 -1.89 -11.04
N LEU A 15 5.40 -2.80 -11.62
CA LEU A 15 6.52 -2.43 -12.49
C LEU A 15 6.03 -1.63 -13.70
N PHE A 16 5.04 -2.15 -14.43
CA PHE A 16 4.46 -1.49 -15.60
C PHE A 16 3.98 -0.08 -15.28
N SER A 17 3.16 0.08 -14.24
CA SER A 17 2.59 1.38 -13.90
C SER A 17 3.65 2.39 -13.42
N ARG A 18 4.70 1.95 -12.69
CA ARG A 18 5.81 2.84 -12.30
C ARG A 18 6.67 3.27 -13.49
N PHE A 19 6.96 2.35 -14.42
CA PHE A 19 7.68 2.70 -15.64
C PHE A 19 6.86 3.63 -16.54
N TYR A 20 5.56 3.36 -16.69
CA TYR A 20 4.67 4.19 -17.49
C TYR A 20 4.56 5.61 -16.92
N ASP A 21 4.41 5.73 -15.59
CA ASP A 21 4.39 7.01 -14.88
C ASP A 21 5.69 7.81 -15.13
N ALA A 22 6.85 7.20 -14.90
CA ALA A 22 8.15 7.84 -15.14
C ALA A 22 8.36 8.23 -16.62
N TYR A 23 7.95 7.36 -17.55
CA TYR A 23 8.00 7.64 -18.99
C TYR A 23 7.15 8.86 -19.36
N CYS A 24 5.91 8.92 -18.89
CA CYS A 24 5.03 10.05 -19.15
C CYS A 24 5.57 11.33 -18.51
N THR A 25 6.03 11.29 -17.26
CA THR A 25 6.69 12.44 -16.62
C THR A 25 7.87 12.93 -17.44
N TYR A 26 8.76 12.04 -17.92
CA TYR A 26 9.89 12.45 -18.75
C TYR A 26 9.46 13.08 -20.07
N LYS A 27 8.43 12.51 -20.71
CA LYS A 27 7.88 13.03 -21.98
C LYS A 27 7.27 14.43 -21.83
N TYR A 28 6.53 14.69 -20.74
CA TYR A 28 5.75 15.93 -20.58
C TYR A 28 6.43 17.00 -19.72
N THR A 29 7.36 16.61 -18.83
CA THR A 29 8.15 17.53 -17.99
C THR A 29 9.60 17.01 -17.84
N PRO A 30 10.40 17.02 -18.93
CA PRO A 30 11.76 16.47 -18.92
C PRO A 30 12.72 17.19 -17.95
N ASN A 31 12.38 18.40 -17.50
CA ASN A 31 13.13 19.15 -16.49
C ASN A 31 12.45 19.15 -15.11
N LEU A 32 11.39 18.36 -14.92
CA LEU A 32 10.56 18.27 -13.71
C LEU A 32 9.88 19.58 -13.27
N SER A 33 9.93 20.63 -14.09
CA SER A 33 9.38 21.97 -13.73
C SER A 33 7.87 21.98 -13.47
N LYS A 34 7.14 20.98 -13.97
CA LYS A 34 5.68 20.84 -13.78
C LYS A 34 5.33 19.61 -12.94
N GLU A 35 6.32 18.90 -12.41
CA GLU A 35 6.10 17.71 -11.60
C GLU A 35 5.60 18.13 -10.22
N ALA A 36 4.45 17.59 -9.80
CA ALA A 36 3.83 17.95 -8.52
C ALA A 36 4.30 17.07 -7.36
N ASN A 37 5.13 16.05 -7.61
CA ASN A 37 5.69 15.17 -6.60
C ASN A 37 6.36 15.98 -5.48
N PRO A 38 5.95 15.81 -4.19
CA PRO A 38 6.57 16.48 -3.06
C PRO A 38 8.10 16.30 -2.97
N LEU A 39 8.64 15.17 -3.45
CA LEU A 39 10.08 14.96 -3.53
C LEU A 39 10.76 15.95 -4.48
N VAL A 40 10.07 16.39 -5.53
CA VAL A 40 10.56 17.41 -6.46
C VAL A 40 10.22 18.80 -5.92
N THR A 41 8.95 19.06 -5.59
CA THR A 41 8.47 20.41 -5.26
C THR A 41 8.90 20.90 -3.88
N MET A 42 9.06 20.01 -2.90
CA MET A 42 9.45 20.36 -1.53
C MET A 42 10.92 20.02 -1.24
N LEU A 43 11.43 18.91 -1.78
CA LEU A 43 12.82 18.47 -1.54
C LEU A 43 13.79 18.82 -2.68
N GLY A 44 13.31 19.38 -3.79
CA GLY A 44 14.16 19.84 -4.90
C GLY A 44 14.87 18.71 -5.66
N MET A 45 14.36 17.48 -5.63
CA MET A 45 15.01 16.35 -6.30
C MET A 45 15.01 16.51 -7.82
N SER A 46 16.18 16.31 -8.43
CA SER A 46 16.33 16.08 -9.87
C SER A 46 16.02 14.62 -10.25
N TRP A 47 16.08 14.29 -11.54
CA TRP A 47 15.77 12.94 -12.04
C TRP A 47 16.51 11.81 -11.35
N THR A 48 17.83 11.95 -11.18
CA THR A 48 18.67 10.89 -10.62
C THR A 48 18.23 10.49 -9.20
N PRO A 49 18.18 11.40 -8.20
CA PRO A 49 17.70 11.04 -6.87
C PRO A 49 16.23 10.57 -6.88
N LEU A 50 15.37 11.16 -7.71
CA LEU A 50 13.97 10.75 -7.82
C LEU A 50 13.82 9.28 -8.28
N ILE A 51 14.53 8.89 -9.36
CA ILE A 51 14.51 7.52 -9.88
C ILE A 51 15.09 6.53 -8.86
N ILE A 52 16.18 6.90 -8.17
CA ILE A 52 16.75 6.05 -7.13
C ILE A 52 15.73 5.82 -6.01
N THR A 53 15.10 6.88 -5.49
CA THR A 53 14.12 6.78 -4.41
C THR A 53 12.91 5.94 -4.81
N ILE A 54 12.32 6.19 -5.99
CA ILE A 54 11.15 5.43 -6.48
C ILE A 54 11.55 3.97 -6.79
N GLY A 55 12.74 3.76 -7.34
CA GLY A 55 13.30 2.43 -7.61
C GLY A 55 13.46 1.61 -6.34
N LEU A 56 14.07 2.18 -5.30
CA LEU A 56 14.22 1.53 -3.99
C LEU A 56 12.86 1.23 -3.35
N LEU A 57 11.91 2.16 -3.39
CA LEU A 57 10.56 1.94 -2.88
C LEU A 57 9.86 0.80 -3.63
N THR A 58 10.03 0.72 -4.95
CA THR A 58 9.45 -0.32 -5.80
C THR A 58 10.05 -1.68 -5.48
N VAL A 59 11.38 -1.77 -5.38
CA VAL A 59 12.09 -3.00 -5.00
C VAL A 59 11.67 -3.45 -3.60
N TYR A 60 11.63 -2.53 -2.63
CA TYR A 60 11.20 -2.86 -1.27
C TYR A 60 9.76 -3.36 -1.24
N THR A 61 8.84 -2.72 -1.97
CA THR A 61 7.43 -3.14 -2.09
C THR A 61 7.31 -4.57 -2.62
N ILE A 62 8.04 -4.90 -3.70
CA ILE A 62 8.04 -6.24 -4.29
C ILE A 62 8.65 -7.26 -3.30
N TYR A 63 9.73 -6.89 -2.62
CA TYR A 63 10.37 -7.72 -1.61
C TYR A 63 9.41 -8.07 -0.48
N VAL A 64 8.79 -7.08 0.18
CA VAL A 64 7.85 -7.36 1.28
C VAL A 64 6.60 -8.09 0.81
N TYR A 65 6.15 -7.84 -0.43
CA TYR A 65 5.06 -8.59 -1.02
C TYR A 65 5.41 -10.07 -1.22
N SER A 66 6.63 -10.36 -1.67
CA SER A 66 7.11 -11.73 -1.85
C SER A 66 7.11 -12.48 -0.52
N ILE A 67 7.55 -11.85 0.57
CA ILE A 67 7.50 -12.40 1.92
C ILE A 67 6.05 -12.71 2.29
N ARG A 68 5.14 -11.74 2.12
CA ARG A 68 3.73 -11.91 2.51
C ARG A 68 3.02 -13.00 1.72
N VAL A 69 3.36 -13.18 0.44
CA VAL A 69 2.69 -14.18 -0.43
C VAL A 69 3.26 -15.58 -0.22
N PHE A 70 4.58 -15.73 -0.10
CA PHE A 70 5.23 -17.05 -0.10
C PHE A 70 5.61 -17.56 1.30
N LYS A 71 5.75 -16.66 2.27
CA LYS A 71 6.11 -17.01 3.65
C LYS A 71 5.23 -16.24 4.65
N PRO A 72 3.88 -16.31 4.54
CA PRO A 72 3.00 -15.58 5.44
C PRO A 72 3.14 -16.09 6.88
N ILE A 73 3.15 -15.16 7.83
CA ILE A 73 2.89 -15.47 9.25
C ILE A 73 1.47 -15.05 9.62
N ASP A 74 0.99 -15.60 10.73
CA ASP A 74 -0.21 -15.09 11.38
C ASP A 74 0.13 -13.78 12.12
N LEU A 75 -0.68 -12.76 11.84
CA LEU A 75 -0.56 -11.45 12.47
C LEU A 75 -1.63 -11.23 13.54
N PHE A 76 -2.59 -12.15 13.68
CA PHE A 76 -3.72 -12.03 14.57
C PHE A 76 -3.31 -12.22 16.04
N PRO A 77 -4.05 -11.61 16.98
CA PRO A 77 -3.86 -11.90 18.39
C PRO A 77 -4.31 -13.31 18.72
N SER A 78 -3.55 -13.97 19.61
CA SER A 78 -3.93 -15.27 20.19
C SER A 78 -5.07 -15.12 21.20
N GLU A 79 -5.12 -13.99 21.90
CA GLU A 79 -6.17 -13.62 22.84
C GLU A 79 -7.47 -13.23 22.13
N LYS A 80 -8.61 -13.52 22.77
CA LYS A 80 -9.95 -13.17 22.27
C LYS A 80 -10.33 -11.73 22.63
N GLU A 81 -11.45 -11.27 22.05
CA GLU A 81 -12.17 -10.05 22.45
C GLU A 81 -11.46 -8.71 22.19
N TYR A 82 -10.54 -8.67 21.22
CA TYR A 82 -9.95 -7.39 20.81
C TYR A 82 -11.01 -6.55 20.10
N SER A 83 -11.16 -5.28 20.50
CA SER A 83 -11.89 -4.30 19.70
C SER A 83 -11.15 -4.03 18.39
N PHE A 84 -11.83 -3.51 17.37
CA PHE A 84 -11.22 -3.28 16.06
C PHE A 84 -9.93 -2.44 16.15
N GLY A 85 -9.93 -1.36 16.95
CA GLY A 85 -8.74 -0.52 17.11
C GLY A 85 -7.55 -1.25 17.76
N TYR A 86 -7.80 -2.05 18.79
CA TYR A 86 -6.73 -2.84 19.43
C TYR A 86 -6.27 -4.00 18.54
N PHE A 87 -7.17 -4.58 17.75
CA PHE A 87 -6.81 -5.56 16.73
C PHE A 87 -5.82 -4.96 15.71
N LEU A 88 -6.08 -3.74 15.22
CA LEU A 88 -5.16 -3.08 14.29
C LEU A 88 -3.78 -2.82 14.91
N GLY A 89 -3.75 -2.24 16.13
CA GLY A 89 -2.50 -2.03 16.85
C GLY A 89 -1.72 -3.34 17.01
N TYR A 90 -2.39 -4.42 17.41
CA TYR A 90 -1.76 -5.74 17.52
C TYR A 90 -1.23 -6.28 16.19
N THR A 91 -2.00 -6.17 15.09
CA THR A 91 -1.56 -6.71 13.79
C THR A 91 -0.24 -6.10 13.33
N TYR A 92 -0.01 -4.82 13.63
CA TYR A 92 1.25 -4.15 13.35
C TYR A 92 2.32 -4.42 14.41
N LEU A 93 2.01 -4.26 15.70
CA LEU A 93 3.01 -4.25 16.78
C LEU A 93 3.35 -5.62 17.36
N GLY A 94 2.42 -6.58 17.28
CA GLY A 94 2.54 -7.92 17.88
C GLY A 94 2.25 -7.97 19.39
N HIS A 95 1.68 -6.90 19.95
CA HIS A 95 1.21 -6.83 21.33
C HIS A 95 0.04 -5.85 21.44
N LYS A 96 -0.74 -5.94 22.54
CA LYS A 96 -1.99 -5.21 22.72
C LYS A 96 -1.77 -3.71 22.89
N GLU A 97 -2.15 -2.93 21.89
CA GLU A 97 -2.00 -1.48 21.84
C GLU A 97 -3.13 -0.87 21.00
N PRO A 98 -3.51 0.40 21.23
CA PRO A 98 -4.44 1.10 20.35
C PRO A 98 -3.84 1.30 18.96
N TRP A 99 -4.69 1.39 17.93
CA TRP A 99 -4.27 1.58 16.53
C TRP A 99 -3.43 2.84 16.30
N THR A 100 -3.59 3.88 17.12
CA THR A 100 -2.80 5.12 17.03
C THR A 100 -1.32 4.88 17.28
N SER A 101 -0.96 3.82 18.02
CA SER A 101 0.43 3.43 18.27
C SER A 101 1.20 3.08 16.98
N ILE A 102 0.50 2.76 15.89
CA ILE A 102 1.12 2.46 14.58
C ILE A 102 1.97 3.64 14.06
N PHE A 103 1.62 4.89 14.40
CA PHE A 103 2.31 6.07 13.86
C PHE A 103 3.62 6.40 14.56
N TYR A 104 3.87 5.87 15.77
CA TYR A 104 5.02 6.27 16.58
C TYR A 104 5.77 5.12 17.28
N LYS A 105 5.24 3.90 17.28
CA LYS A 105 5.94 2.72 17.80
C LYS A 105 6.42 1.83 16.65
N PHE A 106 7.61 1.25 16.80
CA PHE A 106 8.08 0.22 15.88
C PHE A 106 7.50 -1.16 16.28
N PRO A 107 7.27 -2.08 15.33
CA PRO A 107 6.85 -3.43 15.66
C PRO A 107 7.85 -4.16 16.54
N LYS A 108 7.39 -5.22 17.23
CA LYS A 108 8.24 -6.08 18.07
C LYS A 108 9.50 -6.57 17.34
N ASP A 109 9.41 -6.79 16.03
CA ASP A 109 10.53 -7.22 15.21
C ASP A 109 10.36 -6.79 13.74
N ILE A 110 11.48 -6.74 13.02
CA ILE A 110 11.54 -6.35 11.61
C ILE A 110 10.79 -7.32 10.69
N HIS A 111 10.67 -8.60 11.09
CA HIS A 111 9.98 -9.60 10.27
C HIS A 111 8.48 -9.31 10.25
N ARG A 112 7.87 -9.01 11.41
CA ARG A 112 6.49 -8.55 11.51
C ARG A 112 6.26 -7.24 10.76
N PHE A 113 7.18 -6.28 10.88
CA PHE A 113 7.11 -5.04 10.09
C PHE A 113 7.02 -5.35 8.59
N ASN A 114 7.93 -6.18 8.06
CA ASN A 114 7.92 -6.56 6.64
C ASN A 114 6.65 -7.31 6.23
N GLN A 115 6.07 -8.13 7.11
CA GLN A 115 4.79 -8.82 6.85
C GLN A 115 3.61 -7.85 6.75
N TRP A 116 3.56 -6.86 7.64
CA TRP A 116 2.55 -5.80 7.62
C TRP A 116 2.75 -4.89 6.39
N MET A 117 3.98 -4.51 6.08
CA MET A 117 4.31 -3.74 4.87
C MET A 117 3.96 -4.52 3.59
N GLY A 118 4.20 -5.83 3.56
CA GLY A 118 3.82 -6.71 2.45
C GLY A 118 2.32 -6.89 2.26
N LEU A 119 1.52 -6.50 3.26
CA LEU A 119 0.07 -6.46 3.20
C LEU A 119 -0.42 -5.08 2.71
N THR A 120 0.18 -4.00 3.21
CA THR A 120 -0.27 -2.62 2.97
C THR A 120 0.33 -2.00 1.70
N LEU A 121 1.67 -1.99 1.55
CA LEU A 121 2.34 -1.29 0.46
C LEU A 121 1.91 -1.74 -0.95
N PRO A 122 1.85 -3.05 -1.27
CA PRO A 122 1.56 -3.47 -2.63
C PRO A 122 0.16 -3.05 -3.08
N GLN A 123 -0.80 -2.99 -2.16
CA GLN A 123 -2.15 -2.53 -2.45
C GLN A 123 -2.17 -1.04 -2.76
N CYS A 124 -1.50 -0.23 -1.93
CA CYS A 124 -1.39 1.21 -2.13
C CYS A 124 -0.64 1.56 -3.42
N VAL A 125 0.50 0.90 -3.68
CA VAL A 125 1.31 1.14 -4.88
C VAL A 125 0.58 0.67 -6.15
N ALA A 126 -0.11 -0.48 -6.11
CA ALA A 126 -0.94 -0.92 -7.23
C ALA A 126 -2.09 0.04 -7.52
N PHE A 127 -2.77 0.54 -6.47
CA PHE A 127 -3.81 1.55 -6.61
C PHE A 127 -3.28 2.88 -7.15
N ALA A 128 -2.12 3.33 -6.66
CA ALA A 128 -1.44 4.50 -7.19
C ALA A 128 -1.09 4.33 -8.68
N GLY A 129 -0.71 3.11 -9.08
CA GLY A 129 -0.56 2.74 -10.49
C GLY A 129 -1.83 2.91 -11.31
N ILE A 130 -2.99 2.51 -10.79
CA ILE A 130 -4.27 2.69 -11.49
C ILE A 130 -4.57 4.17 -11.68
N VAL A 131 -4.45 4.95 -10.61
CA VAL A 131 -4.74 6.39 -10.63
C VAL A 131 -3.79 7.12 -11.58
N SER A 132 -2.47 6.87 -11.51
CA SER A 132 -1.51 7.57 -12.35
C SER A 132 -1.61 7.16 -13.82
N THR A 133 -1.80 5.87 -14.11
CA THR A 133 -2.04 5.41 -15.49
C THR A 133 -3.31 6.02 -16.07
N ALA A 134 -4.42 6.03 -15.32
CA ALA A 134 -5.67 6.65 -15.77
C ALA A 134 -5.51 8.16 -15.98
N MET A 135 -4.85 8.86 -15.05
CA MET A 135 -4.52 10.28 -15.17
C MET A 135 -3.76 10.55 -16.47
N TRP A 136 -2.68 9.81 -16.74
CA TRP A 136 -1.88 10.01 -17.96
C TRP A 136 -2.64 9.71 -19.24
N LEU A 137 -3.45 8.65 -19.26
CA LEU A 137 -4.32 8.35 -20.41
C LEU A 137 -5.32 9.49 -20.66
N LEU A 138 -5.94 10.02 -19.61
CA LEU A 138 -6.87 11.14 -19.73
C LEU A 138 -6.17 12.42 -20.20
N ILE A 139 -4.98 12.73 -19.68
CA ILE A 139 -4.14 13.85 -20.16
C ILE A 139 -3.83 13.68 -21.66
N ASN A 140 -3.51 12.47 -22.11
CA ASN A 140 -3.08 12.24 -23.48
C ASN A 140 -4.22 12.32 -24.50
N TYR A 141 -5.42 11.88 -24.10
CA TYR A 141 -6.51 11.64 -25.07
C TYR A 141 -7.76 12.49 -24.83
N THR A 142 -7.88 13.21 -23.70
CA THR A 142 -9.11 13.95 -23.36
C THR A 142 -8.82 15.42 -23.06
N GLN A 143 -9.22 16.32 -23.94
CA GLN A 143 -9.02 17.76 -23.74
C GLN A 143 -9.73 18.27 -22.48
N ALA A 144 -10.98 17.85 -22.25
CA ALA A 144 -11.76 18.22 -21.07
C ALA A 144 -11.05 17.86 -19.75
N TYR A 145 -10.32 16.74 -19.71
CA TYR A 145 -9.58 16.36 -18.50
C TYR A 145 -8.40 17.30 -18.24
N LYS A 146 -7.69 17.76 -19.28
CA LYS A 146 -6.55 18.67 -19.12
C LYS A 146 -6.95 19.99 -18.44
N GLU A 147 -8.16 20.47 -18.72
CA GLU A 147 -8.70 21.72 -18.15
C GLU A 147 -9.10 21.57 -16.68
N MET A 148 -9.50 20.36 -16.27
CA MET A 148 -9.88 20.06 -14.89
C MET A 148 -8.74 19.44 -14.06
N HIS A 149 -7.62 19.09 -14.71
CA HIS A 149 -6.53 18.37 -14.07
C HIS A 149 -5.93 19.21 -12.93
N SER A 150 -5.79 18.58 -11.77
CA SER A 150 -5.24 19.21 -10.57
C SER A 150 -4.43 18.18 -9.80
N ALA A 151 -3.18 18.53 -9.48
CA ALA A 151 -2.33 17.70 -8.63
C ALA A 151 -2.99 17.43 -7.26
N THR A 152 -3.62 18.46 -6.66
CA THR A 152 -4.33 18.33 -5.38
C THR A 152 -5.45 17.31 -5.45
N LEU A 153 -6.21 17.29 -6.56
CA LEU A 153 -7.27 16.31 -6.75
C LEU A 153 -6.70 14.89 -6.86
N VAL A 154 -5.64 14.71 -7.67
CA VAL A 154 -4.98 13.41 -7.84
C VAL A 154 -4.43 12.89 -6.51
N TYR A 155 -3.72 13.72 -5.74
CA TYR A 155 -3.22 13.32 -4.43
C TYR A 155 -4.33 13.03 -3.42
N SER A 156 -5.43 13.77 -3.46
CA SER A 156 -6.61 13.50 -2.63
C SER A 156 -7.18 12.12 -2.93
N ILE A 157 -7.34 11.77 -4.20
CA ILE A 157 -7.78 10.43 -4.64
C ILE A 157 -6.81 9.36 -4.17
N LEU A 158 -5.50 9.58 -4.31
CA LEU A 158 -4.46 8.64 -3.86
C LEU A 158 -4.54 8.38 -2.35
N ILE A 159 -4.54 9.43 -1.54
CA ILE A 159 -4.54 9.34 -0.07
C ILE A 159 -5.84 8.69 0.42
N VAL A 160 -6.99 9.22 0.00
CA VAL A 160 -8.31 8.71 0.44
C VAL A 160 -8.49 7.27 -0.03
N GLY A 161 -8.14 6.96 -1.27
CA GLY A 161 -8.25 5.60 -1.80
C GLY A 161 -7.37 4.60 -1.05
N CYS A 162 -6.14 4.97 -0.70
CA CYS A 162 -5.27 4.13 0.13
C CYS A 162 -5.87 3.90 1.53
N ILE A 163 -6.41 4.93 2.18
CA ILE A 163 -7.07 4.80 3.48
C ILE A 163 -8.28 3.85 3.39
N VAL A 164 -9.12 4.03 2.37
CA VAL A 164 -10.32 3.21 2.15
C VAL A 164 -9.95 1.75 1.89
N ILE A 165 -8.99 1.48 1.00
CA ILE A 165 -8.51 0.12 0.70
C ILE A 165 -8.00 -0.57 1.97
N ASN A 166 -7.13 0.11 2.73
CA ASN A 166 -6.60 -0.44 3.97
C ASN A 166 -7.70 -0.68 5.01
N TYR A 167 -8.61 0.27 5.20
CA TYR A 167 -9.74 0.12 6.12
C TYR A 167 -10.60 -1.10 5.77
N HIS A 168 -10.98 -1.27 4.51
CA HIS A 168 -11.78 -2.42 4.08
C HIS A 168 -11.05 -3.75 4.29
N TYR A 169 -9.76 -3.79 3.95
CA TYR A 169 -8.94 -4.99 4.13
C TYR A 169 -8.79 -5.35 5.62
N SER A 170 -8.46 -4.36 6.45
CA SER A 170 -8.40 -4.46 7.90
C SER A 170 -9.73 -4.95 8.51
N LYS A 171 -10.86 -4.42 8.05
CA LYS A 171 -12.19 -4.85 8.50
C LYS A 171 -12.48 -6.30 8.11
N LYS A 172 -12.03 -6.74 6.94
CA LYS A 172 -12.12 -8.14 6.51
C LYS A 172 -11.29 -9.06 7.42
N MET A 173 -10.04 -8.69 7.71
CA MET A 173 -9.19 -9.44 8.64
C MET A 173 -9.81 -9.55 10.03
N TYR A 174 -10.38 -8.45 10.53
CA TYR A 174 -11.02 -8.43 11.84
C TYR A 174 -12.24 -9.36 11.90
N ARG A 175 -13.06 -9.39 10.84
CA ARG A 175 -14.17 -10.36 10.74
C ARG A 175 -13.67 -11.80 10.75
N THR A 176 -12.57 -12.10 10.06
CA THR A 176 -11.95 -13.43 10.10
C THR A 176 -11.50 -13.79 11.52
N TYR A 177 -10.86 -12.86 12.22
CA TYR A 177 -10.47 -13.03 13.62
C TYR A 177 -11.67 -13.35 14.52
N LEU A 178 -12.75 -12.56 14.44
CA LEU A 178 -13.97 -12.80 15.22
C LEU A 178 -14.60 -14.17 14.92
N ASN A 179 -14.56 -14.62 13.67
CA ASN A 179 -15.10 -15.93 13.31
C ASN A 179 -14.22 -17.08 13.86
N SER A 180 -12.89 -16.94 13.82
CA SER A 180 -11.99 -17.94 14.40
C SER A 180 -12.16 -18.09 15.91
N THR A 181 -12.37 -16.98 16.63
CA THR A 181 -12.56 -17.02 18.09
C THR A 181 -13.90 -17.65 18.49
N ASN A 182 -14.94 -17.45 17.67
CA ASN A 182 -16.29 -18.01 17.85
C ASN A 182 -16.35 -19.53 17.61
N VAL A 183 -15.54 -20.07 16.70
CA VAL A 183 -15.45 -21.52 16.46
C VAL A 183 -14.79 -22.21 17.65
N ILE A 184 -13.68 -21.66 18.15
CA ILE A 184 -12.97 -22.21 19.32
C ILE A 184 -13.82 -22.17 20.60
N SER A 185 -14.73 -21.19 20.76
CA SER A 185 -15.64 -21.16 21.92
C SER A 185 -16.79 -22.16 21.84
N LYS A 186 -17.04 -22.79 20.67
CA LYS A 186 -18.11 -23.80 20.51
C LYS A 186 -17.64 -25.24 20.78
N ASP A 187 -16.35 -25.48 20.93
CA ASP A 187 -15.78 -26.74 21.42
C ASP A 187 -15.16 -26.56 22.82
N PRO A 188 -15.96 -26.45 23.90
CA PRO A 188 -15.45 -26.42 25.27
C PRO A 188 -15.20 -27.83 25.86
N HIS A 189 -15.26 -28.90 25.06
CA HIS A 189 -15.11 -30.27 25.54
C HIS A 189 -14.04 -31.06 24.76
N CYS A 190 -12.79 -30.93 25.22
CA CYS A 190 -11.79 -32.00 25.24
C CYS A 190 -11.10 -31.94 26.60
#